data_AF-A0A2T3NLI4-F1
#
_entry.id   AF-A0A2T3NLI4-F1
#
_cell.length_a   1.000
_cell.length_b   1.000
_cell.length_c   1.000
_cell.angle_alpha   90.00
_cell.angle_beta   90.00
_cell.angle_gamma   90.00
#
_symmetry.space_group_name_H-M   'P 1'
#
loop_
_entity.id
_entity.type
_entity.pdbx_description
1 polymer ?
#
loop_
_entity_poly.entity_id
_entity_poly.type
_entity_poly.pdbx_seq_one_letter_code
_entity_poly.pdbx_strand_id
1 'polypeptide(L)'
;MKKTAITALLVMATSSANASPNMQGYYQSKELINYAVNKIQQNKAEYFMLDYALTLPASNEAQIAEYNTAIGYFQAHNTDVSEDVFINIVNKVNPSALDDQFVCRVDIKGTNHATSKTKLAYIAKRGQVCDANYDSEPRAISQVGTKISFFRRWDFDPTSPHFDIQSYDIDELSGREVITQDYFLKFEGHWIGTSVRVIKADVKMDSGHNETSYDVASYRELGARIGQIPGGNSLLYSDHPYFVAEDNLDSPVDRSVKAVTQTTFNTVSIIEGPYNGRNLHTEKAHYEINRDYVKPYLLDNLNTLYLVSDPQFFAIDSSLTGPYDSSVWRDETSEAKGGDWVAHAFNNTHNIVSFSPTYCMIEDIAEGRPVIEYLSADGDSLFNPAMDKCQVYQPGTVAKEYTHFTNADGIDLAVESLRQSAKDIIDVRTQHPQGNEALLTVDDVNAMLDSPRYQDIKKELSQRYSWSKPYDILK
;
A
#
# COMPACT_ATOMS: atom_id res chain seq x y z
N MET A 1 13.33 -11.40 27.33
CA MET A 1 13.05 -11.62 25.90
C MET A 1 12.16 -10.47 25.44
N LYS A 2 12.68 -9.62 24.56
CA LYS A 2 12.02 -8.38 24.12
C LYS A 2 10.73 -8.76 23.38
N LYS A 3 9.59 -8.34 23.94
CA LYS A 3 8.28 -8.41 23.30
C LYS A 3 8.18 -7.20 22.39
N THR A 4 8.19 -7.41 21.08
CA THR A 4 7.89 -6.36 20.10
C THR A 4 6.39 -6.05 20.23
N ALA A 5 6.09 -5.02 21.03
CA ALA A 5 4.74 -4.50 21.18
C ALA A 5 4.39 -3.75 19.89
N ILE A 6 3.64 -4.40 19.01
CA ILE A 6 2.86 -3.71 17.99
C ILE A 6 1.66 -3.14 18.75
N THR A 7 1.78 -1.89 19.19
CA THR A 7 0.66 -1.13 19.75
C THR A 7 -0.40 -1.03 18.67
N ALA A 8 -1.50 -1.76 18.85
CA ALA A 8 -2.64 -1.78 17.96
C ALA A 8 -3.16 -0.36 17.72
N LEU A 9 -2.89 0.19 16.52
CA LEU A 9 -3.65 1.33 16.00
C LEU A 9 -5.10 0.86 15.80
N LEU A 10 -6.05 1.71 16.21
CA LEU A 10 -7.48 1.48 16.04
C LEU A 10 -7.78 1.02 14.61
N VAL A 11 -8.33 -0.19 14.49
CA VAL A 11 -8.77 -0.80 13.22
C VAL A 11 -9.92 0.02 12.65
N MET A 12 -9.61 1.01 11.80
CA MET A 12 -10.61 1.65 10.96
C MET A 12 -10.95 0.73 9.81
N ALA A 13 -11.99 -0.09 10.03
CA ALA A 13 -12.53 -1.00 9.01
C ALA A 13 -13.32 -0.26 7.92
N THR A 14 -12.68 0.70 7.24
CA THR A 14 -13.10 1.22 5.94
C THR A 14 -11.94 0.97 5.00
N SER A 15 -11.75 -0.28 4.60
CA SER A 15 -10.78 -0.63 3.56
C SER A 15 -11.23 0.03 2.25
N SER A 16 -10.69 1.22 1.97
CA SER A 16 -10.69 1.77 0.64
C SER A 16 -9.99 0.75 -0.28
N ALA A 17 -10.60 0.51 -1.44
CA ALA A 17 -10.23 -0.54 -2.39
C ALA A 17 -8.84 -0.38 -3.04
N ASN A 18 -8.07 0.61 -2.61
CA ASN A 18 -6.72 0.86 -3.08
C ASN A 18 -5.87 1.24 -1.87
N ALA A 19 -4.84 0.45 -1.59
CA ALA A 19 -3.82 0.84 -0.65
C ALA A 19 -3.08 2.06 -1.23
N SER A 20 -3.48 3.25 -0.77
CA SER A 20 -2.75 4.50 -0.97
C SER A 20 -2.34 4.81 -2.41
N PRO A 21 -3.29 5.00 -3.36
CA PRO A 21 -3.00 5.23 -4.78
C PRO A 21 -2.27 6.56 -5.04
N ASN A 22 -2.21 7.45 -4.05
CA ASN A 22 -1.65 8.80 -4.18
C ASN A 22 -0.17 8.88 -3.72
N MET A 23 0.35 7.84 -3.07
CA MET A 23 1.75 7.75 -2.67
C MET A 23 2.55 6.93 -3.67
N GLN A 24 3.85 7.18 -3.72
CA GLN A 24 4.79 6.47 -4.59
C GLN A 24 6.04 6.04 -3.80
N GLY A 25 6.83 5.15 -4.40
CA GLY A 25 8.12 4.70 -3.89
C GLY A 25 8.14 4.29 -2.41
N TYR A 26 8.99 4.95 -1.62
CA TYR A 26 9.21 4.56 -0.22
C TYR A 26 7.97 4.75 0.65
N TYR A 27 7.27 5.87 0.48
CA TYR A 27 6.09 6.19 1.28
C TYR A 27 4.95 5.20 1.02
N GLN A 28 4.72 4.85 -0.24
CA GLN A 28 3.75 3.80 -0.57
C GLN A 28 4.15 2.45 0.03
N SER A 29 5.44 2.09 -0.05
CA SER A 29 5.94 0.82 0.51
C SER A 29 5.72 0.72 2.02
N LYS A 30 6.00 1.80 2.76
CA LYS A 30 5.77 1.89 4.22
C LYS A 30 4.29 1.69 4.56
N GLU A 31 3.41 2.32 3.79
CA GLU A 31 1.98 2.31 4.06
C GLU A 31 1.33 0.98 3.67
N LEU A 32 1.84 0.32 2.62
CA LEU A 32 1.45 -1.04 2.25
C LEU A 32 1.78 -2.06 3.34
N ILE A 33 2.89 -1.91 4.08
CA ILE A 33 3.21 -2.79 5.22
C ILE A 33 2.13 -2.68 6.30
N ASN A 34 1.80 -1.46 6.72
CA ASN A 34 0.79 -1.21 7.76
C ASN A 34 -0.58 -1.71 7.31
N TYR A 35 -0.98 -1.38 6.09
CA TYR A 35 -2.25 -1.81 5.51
C TYR A 35 -2.34 -3.34 5.41
N ALA A 36 -1.27 -4.01 4.97
CA ALA A 36 -1.18 -5.46 4.87
C ALA A 36 -1.42 -6.15 6.22
N VAL A 37 -0.67 -5.73 7.25
CA VAL A 37 -0.77 -6.30 8.60
C VAL A 37 -2.16 -6.08 9.20
N ASN A 38 -2.68 -4.85 9.13
CA ASN A 38 -4.00 -4.51 9.68
C ASN A 38 -5.13 -5.28 8.99
N LYS A 39 -5.07 -5.42 7.66
CA LYS A 39 -6.09 -6.15 6.90
C LYS A 39 -6.09 -7.65 7.21
N ILE A 40 -4.93 -8.26 7.45
CA ILE A 40 -4.86 -9.66 7.90
C ILE A 40 -5.49 -9.84 9.28
N GLN A 41 -5.23 -8.94 10.23
CA GLN A 41 -5.90 -8.97 11.54
C GLN A 41 -7.42 -8.81 11.42
N GLN A 42 -7.88 -7.89 10.56
CA GLN A 42 -9.30 -7.75 10.25
C GLN A 42 -9.87 -9.06 9.68
N ASN A 43 -9.20 -9.69 8.72
CA ASN A 43 -9.67 -10.90 8.07
C ASN A 43 -9.73 -12.09 9.04
N LYS A 44 -8.76 -12.23 9.95
CA LYS A 44 -8.81 -13.25 11.01
C LYS A 44 -10.10 -13.14 11.84
N ALA A 45 -10.50 -11.93 12.22
CA ALA A 45 -11.74 -11.69 12.94
C ALA A 45 -12.98 -11.87 12.04
N GLU A 46 -12.97 -11.35 10.81
CA GLU A 46 -14.10 -11.44 9.89
C GLU A 46 -14.44 -12.89 9.48
N TYR A 47 -13.42 -13.72 9.28
CA TYR A 47 -13.53 -15.08 8.77
C TYR A 47 -13.44 -16.15 9.85
N PHE A 48 -13.50 -15.79 11.15
CA PHE A 48 -13.26 -16.75 12.25
C PHE A 48 -14.15 -18.01 12.19
N MET A 49 -15.42 -17.87 11.77
CA MET A 49 -16.33 -19.02 11.56
C MET A 49 -15.84 -19.95 10.46
N LEU A 50 -15.34 -19.38 9.35
CA LEU A 50 -14.81 -20.12 8.22
C LEU A 50 -13.44 -20.73 8.53
N ASP A 51 -12.61 -20.04 9.31
CA ASP A 51 -11.33 -20.55 9.80
C ASP A 51 -11.54 -21.78 10.70
N TYR A 52 -12.49 -21.71 11.64
CA TYR A 52 -12.93 -22.88 12.40
C TYR A 52 -13.47 -23.99 11.47
N ALA A 53 -14.25 -23.65 10.45
CA ALA A 53 -14.78 -24.64 9.51
C ALA A 53 -13.69 -25.44 8.78
N LEU A 54 -12.47 -24.90 8.58
CA LEU A 54 -11.34 -25.64 8.01
C LEU A 54 -10.85 -26.81 8.88
N THR A 55 -11.21 -26.81 10.17
CA THR A 55 -10.93 -27.91 11.12
C THR A 55 -11.95 -29.05 11.05
N LEU A 56 -13.13 -28.78 10.49
CA LEU A 56 -14.20 -29.77 10.33
C LEU A 56 -13.85 -30.79 9.22
N PRO A 57 -14.40 -32.01 9.28
CA PRO A 57 -14.28 -32.98 8.19
C PRO A 57 -14.97 -32.46 6.92
N ALA A 58 -14.48 -32.85 5.74
CA ALA A 58 -15.22 -32.59 4.50
C ALA A 58 -16.57 -33.31 4.54
N SER A 59 -17.60 -32.63 4.04
CA SER A 59 -18.96 -33.17 3.92
C SER A 59 -19.53 -32.81 2.56
N ASN A 60 -20.45 -33.65 2.10
CA ASN A 60 -21.22 -33.39 0.88
C ASN A 60 -22.41 -32.43 1.14
N GLU A 61 -22.74 -32.16 2.40
CA GLU A 61 -23.83 -31.26 2.81
C GLU A 61 -23.34 -30.27 3.86
N ALA A 62 -23.95 -29.08 3.86
CA ALA A 62 -23.60 -27.99 4.78
C ALA A 62 -23.71 -28.43 6.26
N GLN A 63 -22.65 -28.15 7.02
CA GLN A 63 -22.52 -28.45 8.44
C GLN A 63 -22.75 -27.19 9.27
N ILE A 64 -23.18 -27.34 10.51
CA ILE A 64 -23.27 -26.21 11.44
C ILE A 64 -21.90 -25.93 12.06
N ALA A 65 -21.44 -24.70 11.94
CA ALA A 65 -20.36 -24.14 12.75
C ALA A 65 -21.00 -23.38 13.92
N GLU A 66 -20.84 -23.91 15.13
CA GLU A 66 -21.38 -23.30 16.33
C GLU A 66 -20.55 -22.09 16.76
N TYR A 67 -21.22 -20.97 17.04
CA TYR A 67 -20.59 -19.70 17.40
C TYR A 67 -19.62 -19.86 18.59
N ASN A 68 -20.08 -20.44 19.70
CA ASN A 68 -19.30 -20.59 20.92
C ASN A 68 -18.02 -21.44 20.72
N THR A 69 -18.08 -22.41 19.82
CA THR A 69 -16.95 -23.27 19.49
C THR A 69 -15.96 -22.53 18.60
N ALA A 70 -16.46 -21.81 17.58
CA ALA A 70 -15.63 -21.03 16.67
C ALA A 70 -14.92 -19.86 17.38
N ILE A 71 -15.60 -19.14 18.28
CA ILE A 71 -14.98 -18.06 19.05
C ILE A 71 -13.92 -18.59 20.02
N GLY A 72 -14.20 -19.74 20.67
CA GLY A 72 -13.21 -20.41 21.52
C GLY A 72 -11.97 -20.83 20.75
N TYR A 73 -12.14 -21.36 19.53
CA TYR A 73 -11.04 -21.66 18.62
C TYR A 73 -10.26 -20.39 18.23
N PHE A 74 -10.96 -19.32 17.84
CA PHE A 74 -10.34 -18.05 17.47
C PHE A 74 -9.48 -17.47 18.59
N GLN A 75 -10.03 -17.38 19.81
CA GLN A 75 -9.34 -16.82 20.98
C GLN A 75 -8.10 -17.65 21.37
N ALA A 76 -8.14 -18.97 21.18
CA ALA A 76 -7.00 -19.83 21.45
C ALA A 76 -5.84 -19.63 20.46
N HIS A 77 -6.12 -19.20 19.23
CA HIS A 77 -5.12 -19.09 18.15
C HIS A 77 -4.76 -17.64 17.77
N ASN A 78 -5.49 -16.64 18.29
CA ASN A 78 -5.26 -15.22 18.00
C ASN A 78 -5.23 -14.40 19.30
N THR A 79 -4.27 -14.72 20.17
CA THR A 79 -4.12 -14.07 21.49
C THR A 79 -3.76 -12.57 21.41
N ASP A 80 -3.36 -12.10 20.23
CA ASP A 80 -3.05 -10.72 19.91
C ASP A 80 -4.29 -9.86 19.61
N VAL A 81 -5.44 -10.47 19.35
CA VAL A 81 -6.71 -9.76 19.11
C VAL A 81 -7.54 -9.71 20.38
N SER A 82 -7.67 -8.52 20.98
CA SER A 82 -8.54 -8.33 22.14
C SER A 82 -10.02 -8.57 21.81
N GLU A 83 -10.82 -8.97 22.80
CA GLU A 83 -12.25 -9.25 22.64
C GLU A 83 -13.03 -8.04 22.14
N ASP A 84 -12.79 -6.85 22.68
CA ASP A 84 -13.44 -5.61 22.24
C ASP A 84 -13.13 -5.30 20.76
N VAL A 85 -11.88 -5.50 20.34
CA VAL A 85 -11.47 -5.32 18.94
C VAL A 85 -12.15 -6.34 18.04
N PHE A 86 -12.19 -7.60 18.45
CA PHE A 86 -12.89 -8.66 17.72
C PHE A 86 -14.37 -8.32 17.51
N ILE A 87 -15.10 -7.99 18.59
CA ILE A 87 -16.53 -7.68 18.54
C ILE A 87 -16.78 -6.47 17.63
N ASN A 88 -15.96 -5.41 17.75
CA ASN A 88 -16.10 -4.22 16.92
C ASN A 88 -15.89 -4.52 15.42
N ILE A 89 -14.89 -5.34 15.09
CA ILE A 89 -14.66 -5.75 13.70
C ILE A 89 -15.86 -6.55 13.19
N VAL A 90 -16.24 -7.63 13.89
CA VAL A 90 -17.31 -8.54 13.44
C VAL A 90 -18.64 -7.81 13.29
N ASN A 91 -19.03 -6.96 14.24
CA ASN A 91 -20.26 -6.15 14.14
C ASN A 91 -20.29 -5.29 12.87
N LYS A 92 -19.14 -4.79 12.43
CA LYS A 92 -19.04 -3.88 11.29
C LYS A 92 -18.99 -4.61 9.95
N VAL A 93 -18.31 -5.76 9.88
CA VAL A 93 -18.02 -6.42 8.59
C VAL A 93 -18.74 -7.75 8.40
N ASN A 94 -19.16 -8.42 9.48
CA ASN A 94 -19.82 -9.72 9.47
C ASN A 94 -20.75 -9.93 10.68
N PRO A 95 -21.77 -9.08 10.89
CA PRO A 95 -22.61 -9.18 12.09
C PRO A 95 -23.33 -10.53 12.19
N SER A 96 -23.63 -11.18 11.06
CA SER A 96 -24.28 -12.50 11.04
C SER A 96 -23.38 -13.63 11.54
N ALA A 97 -22.08 -13.40 11.76
CA ALA A 97 -21.18 -14.39 12.36
C ALA A 97 -21.18 -14.35 13.89
N LEU A 98 -22.00 -13.49 14.50
CA LEU A 98 -22.27 -13.53 15.94
C LEU A 98 -23.33 -14.59 16.34
N ASP A 99 -23.76 -15.40 15.37
CA ASP A 99 -24.67 -16.53 15.52
C ASP A 99 -24.09 -17.77 14.83
N ASP A 100 -24.70 -18.94 15.06
CA ASP A 100 -24.35 -20.19 14.36
C ASP A 100 -24.50 -20.03 12.84
N GLN A 101 -23.54 -20.58 12.09
CA GLN A 101 -23.54 -20.49 10.62
C GLN A 101 -23.50 -21.87 9.98
N PHE A 102 -24.23 -22.04 8.89
CA PHE A 102 -24.04 -23.19 8.01
C PHE A 102 -22.83 -22.94 7.13
N VAL A 103 -21.93 -23.92 7.07
CA VAL A 103 -20.68 -23.86 6.33
C VAL A 103 -20.51 -25.11 5.49
N CYS A 104 -19.90 -24.96 4.33
CA CYS A 104 -19.39 -26.07 3.55
C CYS A 104 -17.88 -26.15 3.72
N ARG A 105 -17.36 -27.38 3.87
CA ARG A 105 -15.93 -27.67 3.86
C ARG A 105 -15.67 -28.81 2.88
N VAL A 106 -14.78 -28.58 1.91
CA VAL A 106 -14.43 -29.54 0.87
C VAL A 106 -12.91 -29.67 0.74
N ASP A 107 -12.44 -30.86 0.34
CA ASP A 107 -11.04 -31.09 -0.02
C ASP A 107 -10.91 -31.08 -1.55
N ILE A 108 -10.07 -30.21 -2.07
CA ILE A 108 -9.76 -30.10 -3.50
C ILE A 108 -8.39 -30.77 -3.74
N LYS A 109 -8.32 -31.65 -4.75
CA LYS A 109 -7.05 -32.21 -5.20
C LYS A 109 -6.30 -31.15 -6.03
N GLY A 110 -5.04 -30.89 -5.70
CA GLY A 110 -4.20 -29.96 -6.47
C GLY A 110 -4.10 -30.35 -7.95
N THR A 111 -4.10 -29.36 -8.83
CA THR A 111 -4.13 -29.55 -10.29
C THR A 111 -2.79 -29.96 -10.90
N ASN A 112 -1.66 -29.78 -10.20
CA ASN A 112 -0.32 -30.03 -10.74
C ASN A 112 0.59 -30.74 -9.75
N HIS A 113 0.48 -32.07 -9.58
CA HIS A 113 1.42 -32.92 -8.82
C HIS A 113 1.78 -32.50 -7.38
N ALA A 114 1.19 -31.44 -6.84
CA ALA A 114 1.36 -31.01 -5.47
C ALA A 114 0.59 -31.96 -4.57
N THR A 115 1.32 -32.65 -3.70
CA THR A 115 0.80 -33.57 -2.68
C THR A 115 -0.05 -32.89 -1.60
N SER A 116 -0.16 -31.56 -1.64
CA SER A 116 -0.92 -30.77 -0.67
C SER A 116 -2.41 -30.75 -1.06
N LYS A 117 -3.26 -31.31 -0.20
CA LYS A 117 -4.72 -31.16 -0.32
C LYS A 117 -5.09 -29.72 0.03
N THR A 118 -5.80 -29.04 -0.86
CA THR A 118 -6.38 -27.72 -0.59
C THR A 118 -7.66 -27.93 0.21
N LYS A 119 -7.74 -27.37 1.42
CA LYS A 119 -9.00 -27.27 2.15
C LYS A 119 -9.70 -25.99 1.73
N LEU A 120 -10.98 -26.07 1.41
CA LEU A 120 -11.80 -24.90 1.10
C LEU A 120 -13.01 -24.90 2.03
N ALA A 121 -13.33 -23.75 2.61
CA ALA A 121 -14.56 -23.53 3.35
C ALA A 121 -15.28 -22.25 2.91
N TYR A 122 -16.60 -22.26 2.93
CA TYR A 122 -17.44 -21.11 2.57
C TYR A 122 -18.77 -21.14 3.31
N ILE A 123 -19.41 -19.97 3.42
CA ILE A 123 -20.73 -19.85 4.06
C ILE A 123 -21.77 -20.48 3.14
N ALA A 124 -22.62 -21.32 3.70
CA ALA A 124 -23.61 -22.08 2.95
C ALA A 124 -25.02 -21.90 3.53
N LYS A 125 -26.03 -22.29 2.76
CA LYS A 125 -27.41 -22.40 3.25
C LYS A 125 -27.63 -23.76 3.90
N ARG A 126 -28.60 -23.85 4.81
CA ARG A 126 -29.04 -25.12 5.38
C ARG A 126 -29.43 -26.09 4.26
N GLY A 127 -28.84 -27.29 4.27
CA GLY A 127 -29.11 -28.33 3.27
C GLY A 127 -28.49 -28.09 1.88
N GLN A 128 -27.64 -27.08 1.74
CA GLN A 128 -26.86 -26.88 0.51
C GLN A 128 -25.87 -28.04 0.32
N VAL A 129 -25.77 -28.52 -0.91
CA VAL A 129 -24.73 -29.49 -1.32
C VAL A 129 -23.40 -28.75 -1.38
N CYS A 130 -22.39 -29.32 -0.73
CA CYS A 130 -21.05 -28.76 -0.72
C CYS A 130 -20.25 -29.24 -1.93
N ASP A 131 -19.70 -28.30 -2.68
CA ASP A 131 -18.83 -28.59 -3.81
C ASP A 131 -17.71 -27.52 -3.94
N ALA A 132 -16.86 -27.64 -4.95
CA ALA A 132 -15.73 -26.75 -5.15
C ALA A 132 -16.07 -25.44 -5.92
N ASN A 133 -17.33 -25.24 -6.30
CA ASN A 133 -17.82 -24.07 -7.03
C ASN A 133 -18.44 -23.06 -6.05
N TYR A 134 -17.56 -22.44 -5.26
CA TYR A 134 -17.91 -21.40 -4.29
C TYR A 134 -18.01 -20.00 -4.92
N ASP A 135 -17.91 -19.90 -6.25
CA ASP A 135 -17.77 -18.63 -6.98
C ASP A 135 -18.97 -17.71 -6.85
N SER A 136 -20.16 -18.25 -6.55
CA SER A 136 -21.37 -17.48 -6.21
C SER A 136 -21.43 -17.04 -4.74
N GLU A 137 -20.53 -17.52 -3.89
CA GLU A 137 -20.60 -17.26 -2.45
C GLU A 137 -19.91 -15.93 -2.10
N PRO A 138 -20.48 -15.17 -1.14
CA PRO A 138 -19.95 -13.86 -0.80
C PRO A 138 -18.59 -13.95 -0.10
N ARG A 139 -18.29 -15.07 0.56
CA ARG A 139 -17.05 -15.30 1.31
C ARG A 139 -16.62 -16.76 1.30
N ALA A 140 -15.33 -16.96 1.16
CA ALA A 140 -14.67 -18.26 1.28
C ALA A 140 -13.29 -18.10 1.93
N ILE A 141 -12.77 -19.20 2.45
CA ILE A 141 -11.39 -19.32 2.93
C ILE A 141 -10.79 -20.61 2.38
N SER A 142 -9.50 -20.61 2.05
CA SER A 142 -8.78 -21.82 1.72
C SER A 142 -7.48 -21.96 2.50
N GLN A 143 -7.04 -23.21 2.67
CA GLN A 143 -5.77 -23.57 3.28
C GLN A 143 -5.00 -24.52 2.35
N VAL A 144 -3.78 -24.13 2.00
CA VAL A 144 -2.81 -24.96 1.25
C VAL A 144 -1.52 -25.03 2.04
N GLY A 145 -1.31 -26.13 2.75
CA GLY A 145 -0.21 -26.21 3.72
C GLY A 145 -0.37 -25.16 4.83
N THR A 146 0.62 -24.28 4.96
CA THR A 146 0.64 -23.14 5.89
C THR A 146 -0.04 -21.88 5.35
N LYS A 147 -0.23 -21.80 4.02
CA LYS A 147 -0.87 -20.65 3.38
C LYS A 147 -2.37 -20.67 3.63
N ILE A 148 -2.89 -19.56 4.15
CA ILE A 148 -4.32 -19.29 4.28
C ILE A 148 -4.69 -18.16 3.33
N SER A 149 -5.81 -18.32 2.62
CA SER A 149 -6.35 -17.32 1.70
C SER A 149 -7.79 -17.01 2.04
N PHE A 150 -8.10 -15.73 2.28
CA PHE A 150 -9.44 -15.19 2.45
C PHE A 150 -9.94 -14.66 1.11
N PHE A 151 -11.20 -14.92 0.82
CA PHE A 151 -11.86 -14.46 -0.39
C PHE A 151 -13.15 -13.76 -0.02
N ARG A 152 -13.35 -12.57 -0.60
CA ARG A 152 -14.60 -11.83 -0.54
C ARG A 152 -15.04 -11.46 -1.94
N ARG A 153 -16.34 -11.60 -2.18
CA ARG A 153 -17.02 -11.14 -3.39
C ARG A 153 -17.93 -9.98 -3.04
N TRP A 154 -17.81 -8.89 -3.79
CA TRP A 154 -18.73 -7.76 -3.74
C TRP A 154 -19.45 -7.64 -5.08
N ASP A 155 -20.74 -7.95 -5.07
CA ASP A 155 -21.62 -7.77 -6.22
C ASP A 155 -22.43 -6.49 -6.04
N PHE A 156 -21.79 -5.33 -6.24
CA PHE A 156 -22.52 -4.06 -6.34
C PHE A 156 -23.43 -4.02 -7.57
N ASP A 157 -23.04 -4.73 -8.63
CA ASP A 157 -23.80 -4.97 -9.87
C ASP A 157 -23.59 -6.45 -10.29
N PRO A 158 -24.66 -7.21 -10.61
CA PRO A 158 -24.54 -8.59 -11.11
C PRO A 158 -23.62 -8.76 -12.34
N THR A 159 -23.39 -7.69 -13.10
CA THR A 159 -22.56 -7.67 -14.31
C THR A 159 -21.10 -7.29 -14.05
N SER A 160 -20.79 -6.73 -12.87
CA SER A 160 -19.46 -6.22 -12.50
C SER A 160 -19.03 -6.80 -11.15
N PRO A 161 -18.60 -8.07 -11.11
CA PRO A 161 -18.15 -8.68 -9.87
C PRO A 161 -16.81 -8.07 -9.45
N HIS A 162 -16.70 -7.77 -8.16
CA HIS A 162 -15.47 -7.32 -7.52
C HIS A 162 -15.00 -8.39 -6.54
N PHE A 163 -13.71 -8.60 -6.48
CA PHE A 163 -13.07 -9.61 -5.65
C PHE A 163 -11.99 -8.97 -4.80
N ASP A 164 -11.99 -9.37 -3.54
CA ASP A 164 -10.96 -9.00 -2.58
C ASP A 164 -10.40 -10.31 -2.02
N ILE A 165 -9.17 -10.63 -2.41
CA ILE A 165 -8.46 -11.84 -1.97
C ILE A 165 -7.25 -11.41 -1.15
N GLN A 166 -7.11 -11.97 0.04
CA GLN A 166 -5.88 -11.82 0.81
C GLN A 166 -5.33 -13.17 1.20
N SER A 167 -4.03 -13.33 1.13
CA SER A 167 -3.38 -14.50 1.68
C SER A 167 -2.31 -14.10 2.67
N TYR A 168 -2.08 -14.98 3.64
CA TYR A 168 -0.87 -14.95 4.43
C TYR A 168 -0.30 -16.37 4.49
N ASP A 169 1.02 -16.48 4.39
CA ASP A 169 1.77 -17.71 4.49
C ASP A 169 2.94 -17.49 5.44
N ILE A 170 3.06 -18.33 6.46
CA ILE A 170 4.11 -18.22 7.47
C ILE A 170 4.94 -19.50 7.41
N ASP A 171 6.20 -19.34 7.07
CA ASP A 171 7.20 -20.38 7.27
C ASP A 171 7.74 -20.27 8.70
N GLU A 172 7.19 -21.09 9.60
CA GLU A 172 7.59 -21.13 11.02
C GLU A 172 9.07 -21.44 11.23
N LEU A 173 9.75 -22.10 10.28
CA LEU A 173 11.16 -22.46 10.40
C LEU A 173 12.08 -21.27 10.09
N SER A 174 11.71 -20.45 9.11
CA SER A 174 12.51 -19.28 8.71
C SER A 174 12.02 -17.95 9.30
N GLY A 175 10.84 -17.94 9.94
CA GLY A 175 10.18 -16.72 10.39
C GLY A 175 9.72 -15.83 9.24
N ARG A 176 9.72 -16.35 8.00
CA ARG A 176 9.30 -15.62 6.81
C ARG A 176 7.79 -15.62 6.72
N GLU A 177 7.23 -14.43 6.64
CA GLU A 177 5.80 -14.17 6.45
C GLU A 177 5.59 -13.52 5.09
N VAL A 178 4.71 -14.10 4.27
CA VAL A 178 4.32 -13.55 2.97
C VAL A 178 2.86 -13.18 3.03
N ILE A 179 2.57 -11.89 2.94
CA ILE A 179 1.22 -11.35 2.86
C ILE A 179 0.97 -10.91 1.42
N THR A 180 -0.15 -11.33 0.85
CA THR A 180 -0.60 -10.89 -0.47
C THR A 180 -1.98 -10.30 -0.38
N GLN A 181 -2.22 -9.21 -1.10
CA GLN A 181 -3.54 -8.57 -1.17
C GLN A 181 -3.87 -8.26 -2.62
N ASP A 182 -5.01 -8.76 -3.06
CA ASP A 182 -5.43 -8.70 -4.43
C ASP A 182 -6.84 -8.14 -4.48
N TYR A 183 -6.98 -6.96 -5.07
CA TYR A 183 -8.27 -6.36 -5.37
C TYR A 183 -8.47 -6.38 -6.88
N PHE A 184 -9.51 -7.09 -7.34
CA PHE A 184 -9.83 -7.23 -8.75
C PHE A 184 -11.27 -6.81 -9.05
N LEU A 185 -11.42 -6.04 -10.12
CA LEU A 185 -12.71 -5.69 -10.71
C LEU A 185 -12.73 -6.19 -12.15
N LYS A 186 -13.83 -6.81 -12.57
CA LYS A 186 -14.04 -7.11 -13.98
C LYS A 186 -14.56 -5.88 -14.71
N PHE A 187 -13.76 -5.33 -15.60
CA PHE A 187 -14.11 -4.18 -16.41
C PHE A 187 -13.91 -4.50 -17.90
N GLU A 188 -14.98 -4.37 -18.69
CA GLU A 188 -14.99 -4.68 -20.14
C GLU A 188 -14.41 -6.06 -20.51
N GLY A 189 -14.57 -7.05 -19.64
CA GLY A 189 -14.07 -8.41 -19.85
C GLY A 189 -12.64 -8.65 -19.36
N HIS A 190 -11.95 -7.63 -18.85
CA HIS A 190 -10.60 -7.69 -18.31
C HIS A 190 -10.59 -7.49 -16.80
N TRP A 191 -9.59 -8.06 -16.11
CA TRP A 191 -9.35 -7.76 -14.70
C TRP A 191 -8.52 -6.50 -14.57
N ILE A 192 -9.01 -5.56 -13.76
CA ILE A 192 -8.29 -4.37 -13.34
C ILE A 192 -8.22 -4.34 -11.81
N GLY A 193 -7.35 -3.51 -11.25
CA GLY A 193 -7.19 -3.35 -9.81
C GLY A 193 -5.74 -3.50 -9.37
N THR A 194 -5.51 -3.92 -8.12
CA THR A 194 -4.21 -3.84 -7.47
C THR A 194 -3.82 -5.18 -6.83
N SER A 195 -2.57 -5.59 -7.01
CA SER A 195 -1.95 -6.76 -6.40
C SER A 195 -0.73 -6.34 -5.60
N VAL A 196 -0.75 -6.59 -4.30
CA VAL A 196 0.28 -6.24 -3.33
C VAL A 196 0.93 -7.51 -2.80
N ARG A 197 2.24 -7.44 -2.58
CA ARG A 197 3.02 -8.44 -1.87
C ARG A 197 3.89 -7.75 -0.82
N VAL A 198 3.78 -8.20 0.42
CA VAL A 198 4.66 -7.82 1.54
C VAL A 198 5.30 -9.09 2.06
N ILE A 199 6.62 -9.18 1.98
CA ILE A 199 7.39 -10.27 2.59
C ILE A 199 8.11 -9.67 3.79
N LYS A 200 7.86 -10.25 4.96
CA LYS A 200 8.57 -9.95 6.19
C LYS A 200 9.47 -11.14 6.54
N ALA A 201 10.71 -10.88 6.91
CA ALA A 201 11.63 -11.94 7.30
C ALA A 201 12.62 -11.46 8.36
N ASP A 202 13.00 -12.36 9.27
CA ASP A 202 14.09 -12.11 10.21
C ASP A 202 15.43 -12.27 9.52
N VAL A 203 16.30 -11.27 9.66
CA VAL A 203 17.63 -11.25 9.08
C VAL A 203 18.64 -11.16 10.20
N LYS A 204 19.65 -12.02 10.16
CA LYS A 204 20.74 -12.01 11.14
C LYS A 204 21.77 -10.97 10.76
N MET A 205 22.07 -10.09 11.71
CA MET A 205 23.06 -9.02 11.59
C MET A 205 24.46 -9.51 11.98
N ASP A 206 25.50 -8.84 11.50
CA ASP A 206 26.91 -9.17 11.80
C ASP A 206 27.20 -9.04 13.31
N SER A 207 26.54 -8.11 14.00
CA SER A 207 26.62 -8.01 15.46
C SER A 207 25.92 -9.13 16.23
N GLY A 208 25.19 -10.01 15.53
CA GLY A 208 24.60 -11.23 16.07
C GLY A 208 23.15 -11.12 16.56
N HIS A 209 22.54 -9.94 16.52
CA HIS A 209 21.08 -9.80 16.71
C HIS A 209 20.32 -10.04 15.39
N ASN A 210 19.00 -10.15 15.49
CA ASN A 210 18.12 -10.22 14.32
C ASN A 210 17.40 -8.89 14.11
N GLU A 211 17.27 -8.49 12.87
CA GLU A 211 16.45 -7.37 12.43
C GLU A 211 15.30 -7.86 11.53
N THR A 212 14.19 -7.11 11.53
CA THR A 212 13.10 -7.39 10.62
C THR A 212 13.35 -6.71 9.28
N SER A 213 13.31 -7.50 8.20
CA SER A 213 13.38 -7.02 6.83
C SER A 213 12.02 -7.07 6.13
N TYR A 214 11.90 -6.25 5.09
CA TYR A 214 10.72 -6.12 4.25
C TYR A 214 11.09 -6.19 2.77
N ASP A 215 10.28 -6.90 1.98
CA ASP A 215 10.28 -6.84 0.53
C ASP A 215 8.84 -6.55 0.08
N VAL A 216 8.62 -5.32 -0.38
CA VAL A 216 7.30 -4.79 -0.72
C VAL A 216 7.23 -4.52 -2.22
N ALA A 217 6.15 -4.97 -2.84
CA ALA A 217 5.82 -4.66 -4.22
C ALA A 217 4.31 -4.49 -4.39
N SER A 218 3.92 -3.65 -5.34
CA SER A 218 2.52 -3.44 -5.72
C SER A 218 2.41 -3.25 -7.22
N TYR A 219 1.63 -4.09 -7.88
CA TYR A 219 1.28 -3.97 -9.28
C TYR A 219 -0.17 -3.49 -9.42
N ARG A 220 -0.42 -2.53 -10.30
CA ARG A 220 -1.75 -2.01 -10.58
C ARG A 220 -2.03 -2.08 -12.07
N GLU A 221 -3.19 -2.61 -12.42
CA GLU A 221 -3.73 -2.63 -13.78
C GLU A 221 -4.94 -1.68 -13.83
N LEU A 222 -4.88 -0.66 -14.68
CA LEU A 222 -5.92 0.36 -14.82
C LEU A 222 -6.91 0.03 -15.94
N GLY A 223 -6.56 -0.94 -16.81
CA GLY A 223 -7.34 -1.28 -18.00
C GLY A 223 -7.14 -0.28 -19.13
N ALA A 224 -8.06 -0.31 -20.11
CA ALA A 224 -8.01 0.60 -21.25
C ALA A 224 -8.42 2.03 -20.86
N ARG A 225 -7.84 3.03 -21.54
CA ARG A 225 -8.27 4.44 -21.40
C ARG A 225 -9.76 4.62 -21.74
N ILE A 226 -10.49 5.34 -20.88
CA ILE A 226 -11.91 5.69 -21.11
C ILE A 226 -12.11 7.19 -20.95
N GLY A 227 -12.30 7.89 -22.08
CA GLY A 227 -12.44 9.34 -22.09
C GLY A 227 -11.22 10.02 -21.46
N GLN A 228 -11.43 10.57 -20.26
CA GLN A 228 -10.41 11.28 -19.47
C GLN A 228 -9.70 10.39 -18.44
N ILE A 229 -10.18 9.16 -18.19
CA ILE A 229 -9.54 8.24 -17.25
C ILE A 229 -8.37 7.56 -17.97
N PRO A 230 -7.12 7.74 -17.51
CA PRO A 230 -5.96 7.11 -18.12
C PRO A 230 -6.00 5.59 -17.91
N GLY A 231 -5.62 4.86 -18.95
CA GLY A 231 -5.38 3.42 -18.87
C GLY A 231 -3.93 3.09 -18.55
N GLY A 232 -3.59 1.79 -18.58
CA GLY A 232 -2.22 1.28 -18.44
C GLY A 232 -1.95 0.55 -17.12
N ASN A 233 -0.69 0.54 -16.67
CA ASN A 233 -0.27 -0.20 -15.49
C ASN A 233 0.83 0.49 -14.70
N SER A 234 1.05 0.05 -13.46
CA SER A 234 2.11 0.55 -12.60
C SER A 234 2.71 -0.55 -11.74
N LEU A 235 4.02 -0.54 -11.54
CA LEU A 235 4.72 -1.42 -10.61
C LEU A 235 5.57 -0.59 -9.65
N LEU A 236 5.23 -0.68 -8.37
CA LEU A 236 6.06 -0.30 -7.24
C LEU A 236 6.95 -1.48 -6.84
N TYR A 237 8.25 -1.24 -6.65
CA TYR A 237 9.18 -2.19 -6.08
C TYR A 237 10.43 -1.51 -5.48
N SER A 238 11.16 -2.26 -4.66
CA SER A 238 12.51 -1.91 -4.21
C SER A 238 13.55 -2.78 -4.92
N ASP A 239 14.73 -2.21 -5.17
CA ASP A 239 15.84 -2.93 -5.81
C ASP A 239 16.32 -4.14 -4.99
N HIS A 240 16.23 -4.06 -3.66
CA HIS A 240 16.53 -5.13 -2.70
C HIS A 240 15.50 -5.14 -1.57
N PRO A 241 15.27 -6.29 -0.91
CA PRO A 241 14.69 -6.30 0.43
C PRO A 241 15.47 -5.38 1.36
N TYR A 242 14.77 -4.75 2.31
CA TYR A 242 15.35 -3.72 3.16
C TYR A 242 14.98 -3.85 4.63
N PHE A 243 15.84 -3.36 5.52
CA PHE A 243 15.56 -3.21 6.96
C PHE A 243 15.73 -1.74 7.38
N VAL A 244 15.07 -1.36 8.47
CA VAL A 244 15.24 -0.04 9.08
C VAL A 244 15.94 -0.25 10.41
N ALA A 245 17.21 0.19 10.52
CA ALA A 245 17.96 0.14 11.78
C ALA A 245 18.25 1.55 12.29
N GLU A 246 18.38 1.70 13.60
CA GLU A 246 18.81 2.97 14.20
C GLU A 246 20.29 3.28 13.91
N ASP A 247 21.12 2.24 13.72
CA ASP A 247 22.54 2.34 13.39
C ASP A 247 22.84 1.78 11.99
N ASN A 248 23.22 2.65 11.04
CA ASN A 248 23.60 2.28 9.66
C ASN A 248 24.93 1.52 9.54
N LEU A 249 25.57 1.17 10.67
CA LEU A 249 26.87 0.51 10.70
C LEU A 249 26.77 -1.01 10.71
N ASP A 250 25.60 -1.56 11.04
CA ASP A 250 25.41 -3.01 11.04
C ASP A 250 24.96 -3.51 9.67
N SER A 251 25.47 -4.67 9.28
CA SER A 251 25.22 -5.29 7.97
C SER A 251 24.66 -6.69 8.15
N PRO A 252 23.74 -7.13 7.28
CA PRO A 252 23.25 -8.49 7.33
C PRO A 252 24.32 -9.47 6.86
N VAL A 253 24.41 -10.62 7.55
CA VAL A 253 25.47 -11.63 7.33
C VAL A 253 25.49 -12.12 5.87
N ASP A 254 24.32 -12.26 5.24
CA ASP A 254 24.18 -12.78 3.87
C ASP A 254 24.25 -11.69 2.78
N ARG A 255 24.24 -10.41 3.19
CA ARG A 255 24.24 -9.20 2.34
C ARG A 255 23.09 -9.11 1.32
N SER A 256 22.08 -9.98 1.43
CA SER A 256 20.95 -10.08 0.50
C SER A 256 19.92 -8.97 0.73
N VAL A 257 19.86 -8.47 1.97
CA VAL A 257 19.05 -7.34 2.42
C VAL A 257 19.94 -6.11 2.56
N LYS A 258 19.40 -4.92 2.35
CA LYS A 258 20.11 -3.64 2.52
C LYS A 258 19.47 -2.79 3.61
N ALA A 259 20.23 -1.86 4.19
CA ALA A 259 19.61 -0.83 5.00
C ALA A 259 18.69 0.01 4.10
N VAL A 260 17.57 0.52 4.62
CA VAL A 260 16.62 1.35 3.86
C VAL A 260 17.30 2.52 3.15
N THR A 261 18.38 3.03 3.74
CA THR A 261 19.21 4.14 3.24
C THR A 261 20.12 3.77 2.07
N GLN A 262 20.24 2.48 1.78
CA GLN A 262 21.00 1.89 0.68
C GLN A 262 20.08 1.20 -0.35
N THR A 263 18.77 1.36 -0.20
CA THR A 263 17.75 0.78 -1.07
C THR A 263 17.14 1.86 -1.92
N THR A 264 16.99 1.58 -3.21
CA THR A 264 16.26 2.43 -4.13
C THR A 264 14.82 1.93 -4.27
N PHE A 265 13.85 2.83 -4.11
CA PHE A 265 12.44 2.53 -4.33
C PHE A 265 12.02 3.10 -5.67
N ASN A 266 11.43 2.28 -6.53
CA ASN A 266 11.03 2.67 -7.87
C ASN A 266 9.54 2.42 -8.07
N THR A 267 8.87 3.37 -8.72
CA THR A 267 7.55 3.19 -9.29
C THR A 267 7.67 3.36 -10.80
N VAL A 268 7.37 2.30 -11.55
CA VAL A 268 7.39 2.30 -13.01
C VAL A 268 5.97 2.17 -13.52
N SER A 269 5.47 3.23 -14.17
CA SER A 269 4.12 3.27 -14.73
C SER A 269 4.18 3.34 -16.25
N ILE A 270 3.27 2.64 -16.92
CA ILE A 270 2.90 2.88 -18.31
C ILE A 270 1.53 3.54 -18.26
N ILE A 271 1.45 4.79 -18.72
CA ILE A 271 0.21 5.56 -18.74
C ILE A 271 -0.29 5.66 -20.17
N GLU A 272 -1.53 5.24 -20.41
CA GLU A 272 -2.21 5.42 -21.68
C GLU A 272 -2.94 6.76 -21.71
N GLY A 273 -2.34 7.76 -22.34
CA GLY A 273 -2.94 9.08 -22.45
C GLY A 273 -1.93 10.15 -22.82
N PRO A 274 -2.40 11.40 -22.98
CA PRO A 274 -1.51 12.51 -23.26
C PRO A 274 -0.60 12.80 -22.08
N TYR A 275 0.64 13.15 -22.37
CA TYR A 275 1.57 13.77 -21.44
C TYR A 275 2.07 15.09 -22.03
N ASN A 276 2.02 16.14 -21.22
CA ASN A 276 2.44 17.48 -21.59
C ASN A 276 3.37 18.05 -20.52
N GLY A 277 4.63 17.62 -20.56
CA GLY A 277 5.68 18.12 -19.68
C GLY A 277 6.49 19.25 -20.30
N ARG A 278 7.71 19.45 -19.79
CA ARG A 278 8.59 20.54 -20.21
C ARG A 278 9.30 20.23 -21.53
N ASN A 279 9.68 18.97 -21.73
CA ASN A 279 10.44 18.50 -22.87
C ASN A 279 9.76 17.34 -23.60
N LEU A 280 8.76 16.69 -23.00
CA LEU A 280 7.96 15.64 -23.62
C LEU A 280 6.52 16.11 -23.85
N HIS A 281 6.09 16.04 -25.10
CA HIS A 281 4.69 16.16 -25.51
C HIS A 281 4.31 14.93 -26.33
N THR A 282 3.42 14.09 -25.82
CA THR A 282 2.97 12.89 -26.52
C THR A 282 1.50 12.61 -26.24
N GLU A 283 0.80 12.05 -27.23
CA GLU A 283 -0.57 11.54 -27.11
C GLU A 283 -0.59 10.00 -26.95
N LYS A 284 0.59 9.37 -27.02
CA LYS A 284 0.77 7.92 -26.96
C LYS A 284 1.03 7.45 -25.53
N ALA A 285 0.96 6.13 -25.35
CA ALA A 285 1.42 5.50 -24.13
C ALA A 285 2.88 5.89 -23.84
N HIS A 286 3.16 6.23 -22.60
CA HIS A 286 4.46 6.70 -22.13
C HIS A 286 4.79 6.06 -20.79
N TYR A 287 6.09 5.96 -20.50
CA TYR A 287 6.56 5.61 -19.18
C TYR A 287 6.56 6.85 -18.30
N GLU A 288 6.08 6.70 -17.07
CA GLU A 288 6.31 7.63 -15.96
C GLU A 288 7.01 6.86 -14.83
N ILE A 289 8.18 7.35 -14.42
CA ILE A 289 9.03 6.68 -13.45
C ILE A 289 9.31 7.62 -12.30
N ASN A 290 9.11 7.12 -11.09
CA ASN A 290 9.54 7.77 -9.87
C ASN A 290 10.61 6.94 -9.20
N ARG A 291 11.66 7.59 -8.73
CA ARG A 291 12.75 6.97 -8.00
C ARG A 291 13.02 7.73 -6.71
N ASP A 292 12.95 7.00 -5.59
CA ASP A 292 13.16 7.54 -4.27
C ASP A 292 14.43 6.97 -3.64
N TYR A 293 15.21 7.86 -3.04
CA TYR A 293 16.30 7.52 -2.14
C TYR A 293 15.92 7.92 -0.72
N VAL A 294 16.05 7.00 0.23
CA VAL A 294 15.75 7.30 1.63
C VAL A 294 17.03 7.76 2.32
N LYS A 295 16.97 8.88 3.05
CA LYS A 295 18.09 9.36 3.88
C LYS A 295 17.67 9.48 5.35
N PRO A 296 18.56 9.15 6.29
CA PRO A 296 18.36 9.39 7.71
C PRO A 296 18.75 10.82 8.05
N TYR A 297 17.91 11.51 8.81
CA TYR A 297 18.17 12.84 9.31
C TYR A 297 18.09 12.85 10.83
N LEU A 298 19.16 13.28 11.49
CA LEU A 298 19.20 13.41 12.93
C LEU A 298 18.52 14.71 13.34
N LEU A 299 17.43 14.61 14.08
CA LEU A 299 16.69 15.76 14.62
C LEU A 299 17.36 16.31 15.88
N ASP A 300 16.99 17.53 16.27
CA ASP A 300 17.51 18.20 17.48
C ASP A 300 17.23 17.42 18.77
N ASN A 301 16.16 16.61 18.78
CA ASN A 301 15.80 15.72 19.90
C ASN A 301 16.54 14.37 19.88
N LEU A 302 17.53 14.21 19.00
CA LEU A 302 18.32 12.99 18.77
C LEU A 302 17.54 11.82 18.16
N ASN A 303 16.30 12.01 17.74
CA ASN A 303 15.57 11.00 16.98
C ASN A 303 16.00 11.04 15.51
N THR A 304 16.00 9.88 14.86
CA THR A 304 16.27 9.76 13.43
C THR A 304 14.95 9.80 12.65
N LEU A 305 14.85 10.75 11.71
CA LEU A 305 13.75 10.84 10.76
C LEU A 305 14.20 10.33 9.39
N TYR A 306 13.45 9.39 8.82
CA TYR A 306 13.70 8.86 7.48
C TYR A 306 12.77 9.56 6.47
N LEU A 307 13.35 10.28 5.51
CA LEU A 307 12.61 10.94 4.43
C LEU A 307 13.17 10.57 3.07
N VAL A 308 12.33 10.68 2.05
CA VAL A 308 12.81 10.63 0.67
C VAL A 308 13.59 11.91 0.36
N SER A 309 14.83 11.73 -0.04
CA SER A 309 15.71 12.80 -0.48
C SER A 309 15.81 12.78 -2.00
N ASP A 310 15.80 13.98 -2.59
CA ASP A 310 15.90 14.19 -4.03
C ASP A 310 15.00 13.23 -4.84
N PRO A 311 13.68 13.17 -4.55
CA PRO A 311 12.77 12.33 -5.32
C PRO A 311 12.92 12.66 -6.81
N GLN A 312 13.03 11.62 -7.63
CA GLN A 312 13.26 11.77 -9.07
C GLN A 312 11.98 11.43 -9.83
N PHE A 313 11.73 12.20 -10.88
CA PHE A 313 10.68 11.94 -11.84
C PHE A 313 11.28 11.85 -13.24
N PHE A 314 10.77 10.92 -14.05
CA PHE A 314 11.15 10.77 -15.44
C PHE A 314 9.95 10.36 -16.30
N ALA A 315 9.81 10.97 -17.47
CA ALA A 315 8.80 10.60 -18.45
C ALA A 315 9.40 10.48 -19.85
N ILE A 316 9.02 9.43 -20.58
CA ILE A 316 9.43 9.19 -21.97
C ILE A 316 8.34 8.43 -22.72
N ASP A 317 8.22 8.62 -24.03
CA ASP A 317 7.38 7.76 -24.87
C ASP A 317 7.71 6.26 -24.67
N SER A 318 6.69 5.39 -24.72
CA SER A 318 6.83 3.95 -24.45
C SER A 318 7.75 3.22 -25.44
N SER A 319 8.05 3.82 -26.59
CA SER A 319 9.10 3.35 -27.49
C SER A 319 10.53 3.52 -26.94
N LEU A 320 10.70 4.25 -25.83
CA LEU A 320 11.98 4.59 -25.19
C LEU A 320 12.93 5.34 -26.15
N THR A 321 12.35 6.12 -27.07
CA THR A 321 13.10 6.92 -28.04
C THR A 321 12.62 8.36 -28.06
N GLY A 322 13.53 9.28 -28.39
CA GLY A 322 13.21 10.69 -28.55
C GLY A 322 13.38 11.51 -27.27
N PRO A 323 12.72 12.67 -27.17
CA PRO A 323 12.84 13.55 -26.02
C PRO A 323 12.21 12.91 -24.78
N TYR A 324 12.72 13.29 -23.61
CA TYR A 324 12.23 12.85 -22.33
C TYR A 324 12.21 14.02 -21.36
N ASP A 325 11.36 13.92 -20.35
CA ASP A 325 11.38 14.80 -19.20
C ASP A 325 12.08 14.11 -18.04
N SER A 326 12.97 14.83 -17.37
CA SER A 326 13.57 14.39 -16.12
C SER A 326 13.66 15.54 -15.13
N SER A 327 13.37 15.27 -13.87
CA SER A 327 13.48 16.21 -12.79
C SER A 327 13.83 15.54 -11.48
N VAL A 328 14.38 16.35 -10.59
CA VAL A 328 14.50 16.06 -9.15
C VAL A 328 13.72 17.14 -8.43
N TRP A 329 12.89 16.73 -7.49
CA TRP A 329 12.13 17.63 -6.62
C TRP A 329 13.10 18.43 -5.75
N ARG A 330 12.95 19.76 -5.77
CA ARG A 330 13.80 20.70 -5.02
C ARG A 330 12.97 21.91 -4.61
N ASP A 331 13.26 22.50 -3.46
CA ASP A 331 12.49 23.66 -2.97
C ASP A 331 12.81 24.95 -3.72
N GLU A 332 14.04 25.07 -4.24
CA GLU A 332 14.51 26.24 -4.98
C GLU A 332 14.98 25.83 -6.38
N THR A 333 14.34 26.38 -7.39
CA THR A 333 14.87 26.43 -8.77
C THR A 333 15.21 27.87 -9.13
N SER A 334 15.92 28.09 -10.25
CA SER A 334 16.15 29.43 -10.79
C SER A 334 14.86 30.16 -11.17
N GLU A 335 13.74 29.45 -11.29
CA GLU A 335 12.47 29.95 -11.84
C GLU A 335 11.31 29.94 -10.82
N ALA A 336 11.40 29.16 -9.73
CA ALA A 336 10.39 29.07 -8.67
C ALA A 336 11.00 28.64 -7.31
N LYS A 337 10.54 29.29 -6.23
CA LYS A 337 10.83 28.94 -4.83
C LYS A 337 9.55 28.43 -4.16
N GLY A 338 9.02 27.29 -4.64
CA GLY A 338 7.72 26.76 -4.21
C GLY A 338 7.76 25.99 -2.89
N GLY A 339 8.94 25.54 -2.46
CA GLY A 339 9.05 24.63 -1.32
C GLY A 339 8.47 23.24 -1.61
N ASP A 340 8.60 22.80 -2.87
CA ASP A 340 7.95 21.61 -3.41
C ASP A 340 8.43 20.32 -2.72
N TRP A 341 9.69 20.26 -2.27
CA TRP A 341 10.19 19.09 -1.53
C TRP A 341 9.60 19.03 -0.13
N VAL A 342 9.52 20.15 0.59
CA VAL A 342 8.89 20.19 1.93
C VAL A 342 7.43 19.76 1.82
N ALA A 343 6.70 20.31 0.84
CA ALA A 343 5.33 19.92 0.58
C ALA A 343 5.24 18.42 0.25
N HIS A 344 6.10 17.90 -0.65
CA HIS A 344 6.14 16.49 -0.98
C HIS A 344 6.40 15.60 0.26
N ALA A 345 7.44 15.91 1.03
CA ALA A 345 7.84 15.15 2.22
C ALA A 345 6.74 15.16 3.29
N PHE A 346 6.14 16.32 3.57
CA PHE A 346 5.06 16.45 4.56
C PHE A 346 3.81 15.71 4.13
N ASN A 347 3.33 15.94 2.90
CA ASN A 347 2.09 15.33 2.40
C ASN A 347 2.18 13.81 2.34
N ASN A 348 3.31 13.25 1.89
CA ASN A 348 3.51 11.81 1.84
C ASN A 348 3.78 11.19 3.22
N THR A 349 4.46 11.89 4.13
CA THR A 349 4.67 11.39 5.51
C THR A 349 3.35 11.19 6.25
N HIS A 350 2.36 12.04 5.98
CA HIS A 350 1.04 12.00 6.61
C HIS A 350 -0.07 11.42 5.71
N ASN A 351 0.28 10.93 4.52
CA ASN A 351 -0.64 10.36 3.54
C ASN A 351 -1.87 11.24 3.28
N ILE A 352 -1.67 12.56 3.12
CA ILE A 352 -2.74 13.55 2.95
C ILE A 352 -3.32 13.45 1.53
N VAL A 353 -4.66 13.38 1.41
CA VAL A 353 -5.34 13.18 0.11
C VAL A 353 -6.44 14.19 -0.22
N SER A 354 -6.93 14.95 0.76
CA SER A 354 -8.00 15.93 0.50
C SER A 354 -7.47 17.21 -0.12
N PHE A 355 -6.58 17.88 0.60
CA PHE A 355 -5.92 19.10 0.19
C PHE A 355 -4.48 19.02 0.67
N SER A 356 -3.54 19.08 -0.27
CA SER A 356 -2.10 19.00 0.01
C SER A 356 -1.59 20.36 0.46
N PRO A 357 -1.31 20.60 1.76
CA PRO A 357 -0.71 21.85 2.21
C PRO A 357 0.58 22.18 1.45
N THR A 358 0.70 23.46 1.14
CA THR A 358 1.88 24.06 0.50
C THR A 358 2.95 24.35 1.54
N TYR A 359 4.17 24.69 1.11
CA TYR A 359 5.24 25.06 2.04
C TYR A 359 4.80 26.11 3.06
N CYS A 360 4.15 27.19 2.62
CA CYS A 360 3.78 28.29 3.52
C CYS A 360 2.73 27.87 4.54
N MET A 361 1.80 27.01 4.15
CA MET A 361 0.86 26.41 5.09
C MET A 361 1.57 25.50 6.09
N ILE A 362 2.60 24.74 5.65
CA ILE A 362 3.43 23.91 6.52
C ILE A 362 4.26 24.77 7.49
N GLU A 363 4.77 25.91 7.05
CA GLU A 363 5.41 26.90 7.90
C GLU A 363 4.43 27.45 8.95
N ASP A 364 3.20 27.79 8.56
CA ASP A 364 2.16 28.23 9.49
C ASP A 364 1.80 27.13 10.52
N ILE A 365 1.74 25.86 10.10
CA ILE A 365 1.57 24.71 11.00
C ILE A 365 2.72 24.65 12.02
N ALA A 366 3.97 24.73 11.54
CA ALA A 366 5.17 24.67 12.38
C ALA A 366 5.20 25.79 13.43
N GLU A 367 4.82 26.99 13.02
CA GLU A 367 4.83 28.20 13.85
C GLU A 367 3.57 28.36 14.72
N GLY A 368 2.57 27.47 14.53
CA GLY A 368 1.31 27.52 15.27
C GLY A 368 0.41 28.70 14.89
N ARG A 369 0.52 29.17 13.65
CA ARG A 369 -0.32 30.23 13.08
C ARG A 369 -1.56 29.62 12.42
N PRO A 370 -2.62 30.42 12.17
CA PRO A 370 -3.76 29.97 11.37
C PRO A 370 -3.29 29.50 9.99
N VAL A 371 -3.74 28.31 9.59
CA VAL A 371 -3.36 27.71 8.31
C VAL A 371 -4.36 28.12 7.26
N ILE A 372 -3.95 29.02 6.36
CA ILE A 372 -4.86 29.67 5.41
C ILE A 372 -4.44 29.39 3.96
N GLU A 373 -5.41 28.98 3.16
CA GLU A 373 -5.32 28.93 1.71
C GLU A 373 -5.93 30.21 1.12
N TYR A 374 -5.27 30.83 0.16
CA TYR A 374 -5.77 32.00 -0.56
C TYR A 374 -6.20 31.60 -1.98
N LEU A 375 -7.50 31.64 -2.25
CA LEU A 375 -8.09 31.32 -3.56
C LEU A 375 -8.47 32.59 -4.30
N SER A 376 -8.48 32.60 -5.63
CA SER A 376 -9.10 33.69 -6.39
C SER A 376 -10.59 33.83 -6.05
N ALA A 377 -11.17 35.01 -6.33
CA ALA A 377 -12.58 35.29 -6.00
C ALA A 377 -13.59 34.34 -6.66
N ASP A 378 -13.23 33.72 -7.79
CA ASP A 378 -14.00 32.68 -8.48
C ASP A 378 -13.71 31.26 -7.97
N GLY A 379 -12.67 31.08 -7.14
CA GLY A 379 -12.24 29.79 -6.59
C GLY A 379 -11.42 28.94 -7.57
N ASP A 380 -11.13 29.44 -8.76
CA ASP A 380 -10.53 28.65 -9.84
C ASP A 380 -8.99 28.59 -9.79
N SER A 381 -8.35 29.48 -9.03
CA SER A 381 -6.90 29.53 -8.91
C SER A 381 -6.44 29.73 -7.47
N LEU A 382 -5.32 29.09 -7.15
CA LEU A 382 -4.65 29.14 -5.87
C LEU A 382 -3.55 30.21 -5.92
N PHE A 383 -3.51 31.09 -4.93
CA PHE A 383 -2.34 31.94 -4.71
C PHE A 383 -1.37 31.24 -3.76
N ASN A 384 -0.23 30.83 -4.32
CA ASN A 384 0.89 30.29 -3.55
C ASN A 384 2.01 31.32 -3.45
N PRO A 385 2.24 31.90 -2.26
CA PRO A 385 3.40 32.75 -2.04
C PRO A 385 4.69 31.97 -2.25
N ALA A 386 5.75 32.68 -2.63
CA ALA A 386 7.09 32.09 -2.60
C ALA A 386 7.48 31.74 -1.16
N MET A 387 8.30 30.70 -1.01
CA MET A 387 8.78 30.16 0.27
C MET A 387 9.42 31.22 1.18
N ASP A 388 10.09 32.24 0.62
CA ASP A 388 10.70 33.35 1.37
C ASP A 388 9.72 34.50 1.70
N LYS A 389 8.45 34.33 1.36
CA LYS A 389 7.41 35.37 1.35
C LYS A 389 6.04 34.82 1.77
N CYS A 390 5.99 33.84 2.67
CA CYS A 390 4.75 33.19 3.08
C CYS A 390 3.68 34.11 3.66
N GLN A 391 4.09 35.29 4.16
CA GLN A 391 3.17 36.29 4.72
C GLN A 391 2.70 37.34 3.68
N VAL A 392 2.99 37.14 2.39
CA VAL A 392 2.49 38.03 1.33
C VAL A 392 1.02 37.75 1.05
N TYR A 393 0.23 38.81 0.93
CA TYR A 393 -1.17 38.75 0.56
C TYR A 393 -1.37 39.25 -0.88
N GLN A 394 -2.19 38.56 -1.67
CA GLN A 394 -2.60 39.01 -2.99
C GLN A 394 -4.00 39.65 -2.93
N PRO A 395 -4.16 40.94 -3.28
CA PRO A 395 -5.49 41.55 -3.39
C PRO A 395 -6.39 40.79 -4.36
N GLY A 396 -7.64 40.53 -3.95
CA GLY A 396 -8.62 39.80 -4.76
C GLY A 396 -8.71 38.31 -4.44
N THR A 397 -7.95 37.82 -3.45
CA THR A 397 -8.09 36.45 -2.95
C THR A 397 -9.09 36.33 -1.79
N VAL A 398 -9.71 35.17 -1.64
CA VAL A 398 -10.56 34.76 -0.53
C VAL A 398 -9.79 33.76 0.34
N ALA A 399 -9.74 34.02 1.65
CA ALA A 399 -9.08 33.17 2.62
C ALA A 399 -9.96 31.98 3.03
N LYS A 400 -9.39 30.78 3.08
CA LYS A 400 -9.99 29.58 3.64
C LYS A 400 -9.08 29.01 4.72
N GLU A 401 -9.57 28.96 5.95
CA GLU A 401 -8.83 28.43 7.08
C GLU A 401 -9.01 26.92 7.21
N TYR A 402 -7.93 26.21 7.49
CA TYR A 402 -7.90 24.77 7.72
C TYR A 402 -7.60 24.48 9.19
N THR A 403 -8.45 23.65 9.80
CA THR A 403 -8.27 23.14 11.16
C THR A 403 -7.88 21.66 11.18
N HIS A 404 -8.07 20.97 10.06
CA HIS A 404 -7.77 19.56 9.87
C HIS A 404 -7.41 19.28 8.40
N PHE A 405 -6.68 18.18 8.19
CA PHE A 405 -6.48 17.55 6.88
C PHE A 405 -7.02 16.12 6.92
N THR A 406 -7.38 15.56 5.78
CA THR A 406 -7.86 14.18 5.70
C THR A 406 -6.81 13.31 5.03
N ASN A 407 -6.43 12.21 5.69
CA ASN A 407 -5.51 11.24 5.13
C ASN A 407 -6.24 10.19 4.24
N ALA A 408 -5.50 9.33 3.53
CA ALA A 408 -6.10 8.33 2.64
C ALA A 408 -6.98 7.28 3.33
N ASP A 409 -6.83 7.12 4.65
CA ASP A 409 -7.65 6.23 5.47
C ASP A 409 -8.98 6.89 5.89
N GLY A 410 -9.18 8.17 5.57
CA GLY A 410 -10.33 8.95 5.98
C GLY A 410 -10.23 9.51 7.41
N ILE A 411 -9.01 9.56 7.99
CA ILE A 411 -8.77 10.16 9.30
C ILE A 411 -8.62 11.67 9.15
N ASP A 412 -9.34 12.41 9.98
CA ASP A 412 -9.10 13.84 10.19
C ASP A 412 -7.91 14.06 11.13
N LEU A 413 -6.81 14.54 10.56
CA LEU A 413 -5.60 14.94 11.25
C LEU A 413 -5.73 16.40 11.66
N ALA A 414 -5.79 16.67 12.97
CA ALA A 414 -5.82 18.04 13.47
C ALA A 414 -4.52 18.78 13.11
N VAL A 415 -4.62 20.01 12.61
CA VAL A 415 -3.47 20.86 12.27
C VAL A 415 -2.46 20.93 13.43
N GLU A 416 -2.96 21.09 14.66
CA GLU A 416 -2.13 21.17 15.86
C GLU A 416 -1.28 19.91 16.09
N SER A 417 -1.82 18.72 15.78
CA SER A 417 -1.08 17.47 15.96
C SER A 417 0.11 17.31 15.00
N LEU A 418 0.15 18.11 13.93
CA LEU A 418 1.18 18.04 12.90
C LEU A 418 2.33 19.04 13.13
N ARG A 419 2.22 19.91 14.14
CA ARG A 419 3.19 21.00 14.41
C ARG A 419 4.63 20.51 14.50
N GLN A 420 4.89 19.46 15.29
CA GLN A 420 6.27 18.98 15.47
C GLN A 420 6.82 18.40 14.17
N SER A 421 6.02 17.61 13.45
CA SER A 421 6.46 17.04 12.17
C SER A 421 6.72 18.12 11.12
N ALA A 422 5.95 19.21 11.11
CA ALA A 422 6.20 20.35 10.23
C ALA A 422 7.56 21.01 10.55
N LYS A 423 7.84 21.26 11.84
CA LYS A 423 9.15 21.77 12.28
C LYS A 423 10.29 20.86 11.85
N ASP A 424 10.19 19.58 12.16
CA ASP A 424 11.23 18.59 11.85
C ASP A 424 11.56 18.56 10.34
N ILE A 425 10.55 18.60 9.47
CA ILE A 425 10.75 18.58 8.01
C ILE A 425 11.37 19.90 7.50
N ILE A 426 10.94 21.06 8.02
CA ILE A 426 11.53 22.37 7.66
C ILE A 426 12.98 22.46 8.16
N ASP A 427 13.27 21.91 9.34
CA ASP A 427 14.63 21.89 9.90
C ASP A 427 15.55 21.01 9.04
N VAL A 428 15.08 19.82 8.64
CA VAL A 428 15.81 18.95 7.70
C VAL A 428 16.12 19.69 6.40
N ARG A 429 15.12 20.35 5.81
CA ARG A 429 15.29 21.14 4.59
C ARG A 429 16.40 22.19 4.73
N THR A 430 16.41 22.88 5.86
CA THR A 430 17.34 23.99 6.13
C THR A 430 18.78 23.49 6.25
N GLN A 431 18.96 22.30 6.84
CA GLN A 431 20.28 21.69 7.03
C GLN A 431 20.76 20.92 5.79
N HIS A 432 19.83 20.39 5.01
CA HIS A 432 20.10 19.50 3.88
C HIS A 432 19.30 19.92 2.63
N PRO A 433 19.78 20.93 1.87
CA PRO A 433 19.16 21.33 0.62
C PRO A 433 19.09 20.18 -0.39
N GLN A 434 17.95 20.08 -1.08
CA GLN A 434 17.63 19.02 -2.04
C GLN A 434 17.94 19.44 -3.48
N GLY A 435 18.10 18.48 -4.38
CA GLY A 435 18.37 18.66 -5.81
C GLY A 435 19.79 18.28 -6.25
N ASN A 436 20.51 17.48 -5.47
CA ASN A 436 21.92 17.13 -5.73
C ASN A 436 22.08 15.78 -6.44
N GLU A 437 21.10 14.89 -6.39
CA GLU A 437 21.15 13.62 -7.13
C GLU A 437 21.13 13.84 -8.66
N ALA A 438 21.85 12.99 -9.38
CA ALA A 438 21.89 13.03 -10.85
C ALA A 438 20.53 12.66 -11.45
N LEU A 439 20.09 13.41 -12.47
CA LEU A 439 18.83 13.15 -13.17
C LEU A 439 18.82 11.75 -13.81
N LEU A 440 17.64 11.13 -13.80
CA LEU A 440 17.40 9.88 -14.54
C LEU A 440 17.64 10.07 -16.03
N THR A 441 18.28 9.07 -16.64
CA THR A 441 18.52 9.00 -18.09
C THR A 441 17.70 7.86 -18.71
N VAL A 442 17.62 7.86 -20.04
CA VAL A 442 17.03 6.75 -20.80
C VAL A 442 17.74 5.43 -20.51
N ASP A 443 19.07 5.45 -20.34
CA ASP A 443 19.85 4.25 -20.03
C ASP A 443 19.51 3.69 -18.64
N ASP A 444 19.27 4.56 -17.65
CA ASP A 444 18.81 4.13 -16.33
C ASP A 444 17.44 3.45 -16.41
N VAL A 445 16.54 3.98 -17.23
CA VAL A 445 15.21 3.40 -17.45
C VAL A 445 15.31 2.05 -18.13
N ASN A 446 16.11 1.94 -19.20
CA ASN A 446 16.37 0.66 -19.85
C ASN A 446 16.94 -0.36 -18.87
N ALA A 447 17.93 0.02 -18.05
CA ALA A 447 18.52 -0.86 -17.05
C ALA A 447 17.50 -1.29 -15.98
N MET A 448 16.60 -0.41 -15.55
CA MET A 448 15.51 -0.76 -14.63
C MET A 448 14.55 -1.78 -15.24
N LEU A 449 14.10 -1.52 -16.47
CA LEU A 449 13.17 -2.39 -17.21
C LEU A 449 13.81 -3.75 -17.52
N ASP A 450 15.11 -3.81 -17.81
CA ASP A 450 15.82 -5.05 -18.10
C ASP A 450 16.29 -5.79 -16.83
N SER A 451 16.13 -5.19 -15.65
CA SER A 451 16.60 -5.81 -14.41
C SER A 451 15.83 -7.10 -14.11
N PRO A 452 16.51 -8.19 -13.71
CA PRO A 452 15.85 -9.44 -13.33
C PRO A 452 14.83 -9.23 -12.22
N ARG A 453 15.16 -8.37 -11.24
CA ARG A 453 14.29 -8.01 -10.12
C ARG A 453 12.94 -7.44 -10.58
N TYR A 454 12.97 -6.44 -11.46
CA TYR A 454 11.76 -5.85 -12.03
C TYR A 454 10.94 -6.90 -12.79
N GLN A 455 11.59 -7.67 -13.67
CA GLN A 455 10.91 -8.67 -14.50
C GLN A 455 10.26 -9.78 -13.67
N ASP A 456 10.95 -10.28 -12.65
CA ASP A 456 10.46 -11.34 -11.78
C ASP A 456 9.23 -10.88 -10.99
N ILE A 457 9.29 -9.71 -10.35
CA ILE A 457 8.15 -9.16 -9.60
C ILE A 457 6.99 -8.85 -10.54
N LYS A 458 7.27 -8.20 -11.69
CA LYS A 458 6.24 -7.87 -12.68
C LYS A 458 5.53 -9.14 -13.12
N LYS A 459 6.27 -10.19 -13.45
CA LYS A 459 5.70 -11.49 -13.83
C LYS A 459 4.89 -12.12 -12.71
N GLU A 460 5.41 -12.11 -11.48
CA GLU A 460 4.75 -12.69 -10.30
C GLU A 460 3.39 -12.03 -10.02
N LEU A 461 3.31 -10.70 -10.08
CA LEU A 461 2.08 -9.97 -9.73
C LEU A 461 1.12 -9.86 -10.92
N SER A 462 1.62 -9.60 -12.14
CA SER A 462 0.78 -9.47 -13.33
C SER A 462 0.10 -10.77 -13.75
N GLN A 463 0.70 -11.94 -13.47
CA GLN A 463 0.07 -13.24 -13.80
C GLN A 463 -1.30 -13.41 -13.12
N ARG A 464 -1.54 -12.76 -11.98
CA ARG A 464 -2.82 -12.85 -11.25
C ARG A 464 -3.99 -12.26 -12.05
N TYR A 465 -3.71 -11.32 -12.96
CA TYR A 465 -4.68 -10.71 -13.87
C TYR A 465 -4.93 -11.57 -15.12
N SER A 466 -4.07 -12.55 -15.39
CA SER A 466 -4.24 -13.48 -16.54
C SER A 466 -5.23 -14.61 -16.25
N TRP A 467 -5.69 -14.76 -15.01
CA TRP A 467 -6.59 -15.83 -14.62
C TRP A 467 -7.99 -15.62 -15.20
N SER A 468 -8.46 -16.63 -15.96
CA SER A 468 -9.83 -16.65 -16.50
C SER A 468 -10.91 -16.60 -15.39
N LYS A 469 -10.51 -16.98 -14.17
CA LYS A 469 -11.32 -17.10 -12.97
C LYS A 469 -10.48 -16.63 -11.77
N PRO A 470 -10.75 -15.48 -11.16
CA PRO A 470 -9.94 -14.94 -10.05
C PRO A 470 -9.91 -15.89 -8.84
N TYR A 471 -10.88 -16.79 -8.74
CA TYR A 471 -11.00 -17.84 -7.73
C TYR A 471 -10.08 -19.07 -7.94
N ASP A 472 -9.34 -19.16 -9.05
CA ASP A 472 -8.25 -20.14 -9.15
C ASP A 472 -7.12 -19.84 -8.13
N ILE A 473 -7.07 -18.63 -7.56
CA ILE A 473 -6.13 -18.27 -6.49
C ILE A 473 -6.31 -19.10 -5.20
N LEU A 474 -7.52 -19.63 -4.95
CA LEU A 474 -7.80 -20.42 -3.75
C LEU A 474 -7.58 -21.91 -3.97
N LYS A 475 -7.33 -22.37 -5.21
CA LYS A 475 -7.12 -23.77 -5.56
C LYS A 475 -5.64 -24.10 -5.55
#